data_AF-A0A8J2W5H9-F1
#
_entry.id   AF-A0A8J2W5H9-F1
#
_cell.length_a   1.000
_cell.length_b   1.000
_cell.length_c   1.000
_cell.angle_alpha   90.00
_cell.angle_beta   90.00
_cell.angle_gamma   90.00
#
_symmetry.space_group_name_H-M   'P 1'
#
loop_
_entity.id
_entity.type
_entity.pdbx_description
1 polymer ?
#
loop_
_entity_poly.entity_id
_entity_poly.type
_entity_poly.pdbx_seq_one_letter_code
_entity_poly.pdbx_strand_id
1 'polypeptide(L)'
;MRLFHYMVISKVCQNFAGLEVVATEASVSLFRFADLIPANRAIYEAGKNAKTVGWVNLAFVLLNRFLDIGDMIEENGDSADATLLDNTDFKQTDVPNDKLCIPVRPCVNGQLPLDERGVYEACLINWKKSSDPPATPCVLTGYPVFNSRLNSRHKGKKQIEKIGTVFS
;
A
#
# COMPACT_ATOMS: atom_id res chain seq x y z
N MET A 1 11.43 -1.36 13.34
CA MET A 1 10.57 -0.71 14.36
C MET A 1 10.04 0.67 13.94
N ARG A 2 10.86 1.60 13.41
CA ARG A 2 10.39 2.97 13.07
C ARG A 2 9.35 3.06 11.95
N LEU A 3 9.50 2.26 10.88
CA LEU A 3 8.52 2.20 9.78
C LEU A 3 7.10 1.91 10.28
N PHE A 4 6.92 0.80 10.99
CA PHE A 4 5.63 0.42 11.56
C PHE A 4 5.08 1.46 12.54
N HIS A 5 5.95 2.05 13.36
CA HIS A 5 5.54 3.11 14.28
C HIS A 5 4.94 4.29 13.52
N TYR A 6 5.61 4.82 12.48
CA TYR A 6 5.08 5.93 11.69
C TYR A 6 3.82 5.56 10.90
N MET A 7 3.72 4.33 10.39
CA MET A 7 2.49 3.85 9.74
C MET A 7 1.31 3.86 10.70
N VAL A 8 1.48 3.31 11.90
CA VAL A 8 0.42 3.26 12.91
C VAL A 8 0.04 4.66 13.38
N ILE A 9 1.01 5.50 13.72
CA ILE A 9 0.74 6.88 14.15
C ILE A 9 -0.01 7.66 13.07
N SER A 10 0.48 7.62 11.81
CA SER A 10 -0.20 8.27 10.68
C SER A 10 -1.67 7.85 10.57
N LYS A 11 -1.96 6.55 10.66
CA LYS A 11 -3.33 6.03 10.47
C LYS A 11 -4.24 6.19 11.68
N VAL A 12 -3.72 6.01 12.89
CA VAL A 12 -4.54 6.09 14.10
C VAL A 12 -4.87 7.55 14.40
N CYS A 13 -3.88 8.45 14.35
CA CYS A 13 -4.08 9.87 14.67
C CYS A 13 -5.00 10.60 13.69
N GLN A 14 -5.11 10.14 12.43
CA GLN A 14 -6.08 10.65 11.46
C GLN A 14 -7.55 10.56 11.94
N ASN A 15 -7.86 9.69 12.90
CA ASN A 15 -9.24 9.47 13.38
C ASN A 15 -9.59 10.34 14.60
N PHE A 16 -8.66 11.16 15.10
CA PHE A 16 -8.86 11.98 16.29
C PHE A 16 -8.64 13.45 15.95
N ALA A 17 -9.63 14.28 16.27
CA ALA A 17 -9.56 15.72 16.07
C ALA A 17 -8.38 16.33 16.86
N GLY A 18 -7.63 17.23 16.23
CA GLY A 18 -6.47 17.91 16.82
C GLY A 18 -5.14 17.15 16.67
N LEU A 19 -5.14 15.95 16.09
CA LEU A 19 -3.92 15.17 15.80
C LEU A 19 -3.57 15.10 14.32
N GLU A 20 -4.21 15.90 13.47
CA GLU A 20 -4.04 15.89 12.02
C GLU A 20 -2.60 16.24 11.61
N VAL A 21 -1.99 17.19 12.32
CA VAL A 21 -0.59 17.60 12.09
C VAL A 21 0.36 16.45 12.43
N VAL A 22 0.19 15.80 13.59
CA VAL A 22 1.02 14.64 13.99
C VAL A 22 0.88 13.49 12.99
N ALA A 23 -0.35 13.23 12.54
CA ALA A 23 -0.61 12.23 11.52
C ALA A 23 0.08 12.58 10.19
N THR A 24 0.09 13.86 9.82
CA THR A 24 0.75 14.38 8.63
C THR A 24 2.27 14.23 8.73
N GLU A 25 2.88 14.64 9.85
CA GLU A 25 4.32 14.47 10.11
C GLU A 25 4.77 13.02 10.06
N ALA A 26 3.98 12.12 10.66
CA ALA A 26 4.24 10.69 10.60
C ALA A 26 4.13 10.18 9.15
N SER A 27 3.15 10.65 8.38
CA SER A 27 3.00 10.28 6.97
C SER A 27 4.15 10.77 6.09
N VAL A 28 4.62 12.00 6.29
CA VAL A 28 5.80 12.55 5.59
C VAL A 28 7.06 11.79 5.99
N SER A 29 7.17 11.40 7.27
CA SER A 29 8.30 10.60 7.77
C SER A 29 8.41 9.21 7.15
N LEU A 30 7.33 8.68 6.54
CA LEU A 30 7.35 7.40 5.84
C LEU A 30 8.16 7.43 4.55
N PHE A 31 8.44 8.61 3.98
CA PHE A 31 9.25 8.73 2.75
C PHE A 31 10.66 8.20 2.89
N ARG A 32 11.23 8.27 4.09
CA ARG A 32 12.54 7.68 4.41
C ARG A 32 12.60 6.17 4.20
N PHE A 33 11.44 5.54 4.06
CA PHE A 33 11.28 4.10 3.85
C PHE A 33 10.62 3.79 2.50
N ALA A 34 10.59 4.76 1.57
CA ALA A 34 9.99 4.60 0.25
C ALA A 34 10.69 3.56 -0.64
N ASP A 35 11.85 3.05 -0.22
CA ASP A 35 12.56 1.88 -0.75
C ASP A 35 11.97 0.54 -0.27
N LEU A 36 11.23 0.55 0.85
CA LEU A 36 10.63 -0.63 1.48
C LEU A 36 9.10 -0.70 1.31
N ILE A 37 8.45 0.42 1.05
CA ILE A 37 6.99 0.51 0.89
C ILE A 37 6.63 1.18 -0.43
N PRO A 38 5.45 0.90 -1.01
CA PRO A 38 5.07 1.49 -2.28
C PRO A 38 5.16 3.02 -2.25
N ALA A 39 6.17 3.56 -2.94
CA ALA A 39 6.53 4.98 -2.88
C ALA A 39 5.35 5.85 -3.33
N ASN A 40 4.70 5.44 -4.42
CA ASN A 40 3.53 6.12 -4.98
C ASN A 40 2.42 6.33 -3.94
N ARG A 41 2.11 5.28 -3.16
CA ARG A 41 1.08 5.34 -2.12
C ARG A 41 1.51 6.25 -0.97
N ALA A 42 2.76 6.13 -0.50
CA ALA A 42 3.27 6.94 0.59
C ALA A 42 3.19 8.42 0.24
N ILE A 43 3.67 8.80 -0.95
CA ILE A 43 3.68 10.18 -1.47
C ILE A 43 2.27 10.74 -1.61
N TYR A 44 1.35 9.98 -2.20
CA TYR A 44 -0.06 10.39 -2.33
C TYR A 44 -0.74 10.64 -0.98
N GLU A 45 -0.61 9.69 -0.05
CA GLU A 45 -1.26 9.80 1.26
C GLU A 45 -0.72 11.00 2.04
N ALA A 46 0.60 11.21 2.05
CA ALA A 46 1.22 12.35 2.70
C ALA A 46 0.89 13.69 2.01
N GLY A 47 0.83 13.73 0.67
CA GLY A 47 0.40 14.93 -0.07
C GLY A 47 -1.04 15.33 0.26
N LYS A 48 -1.95 14.36 0.38
CA LYS A 48 -3.33 14.60 0.84
C LYS A 48 -3.41 15.09 2.28
N ASN A 49 -2.63 14.49 3.18
CA ASN A 49 -2.59 14.90 4.57
C ASN A 49 -2.04 16.32 4.70
N ALA A 50 -0.92 16.61 4.02
CA ALA A 50 -0.34 17.95 3.93
C ALA A 50 -1.35 18.99 3.41
N LYS A 51 -2.12 18.64 2.37
CA LYS A 51 -3.19 19.52 1.86
C LYS A 51 -4.25 19.79 2.92
N THR A 52 -4.64 18.77 3.69
CA THR A 52 -5.68 18.87 4.72
C THR A 52 -5.27 19.79 5.87
N VAL A 53 -3.99 19.76 6.27
CA VAL A 53 -3.46 20.63 7.34
C VAL A 53 -2.94 21.98 6.84
N GLY A 54 -3.17 22.32 5.56
CA GLY A 54 -2.79 23.61 4.99
C GLY A 54 -1.32 23.75 4.58
N TRP A 55 -0.56 22.65 4.50
CA TRP A 55 0.82 22.63 4.02
C TRP A 55 0.86 22.59 2.48
N VAL A 56 0.31 23.64 1.86
CA VAL A 56 -0.01 23.67 0.42
C VAL A 56 1.23 23.46 -0.46
N ASN A 57 2.37 24.07 -0.12
CA ASN A 57 3.60 23.91 -0.91
C ASN A 57 4.11 22.47 -0.90
N LEU A 58 4.13 21.84 0.28
CA LEU A 58 4.53 20.44 0.39
C LEU A 58 3.54 19.54 -0.34
N ALA A 59 2.23 19.79 -0.19
CA ALA A 59 1.20 19.05 -0.91
C ALA A 59 1.39 19.15 -2.43
N PHE A 60 1.70 20.34 -2.95
CA PHE A 60 1.95 20.55 -4.38
C PHE A 60 3.13 19.71 -4.88
N VAL A 61 4.29 19.79 -4.21
CA VAL A 61 5.49 19.00 -4.57
C VAL A 61 5.18 17.49 -4.56
N LEU A 62 4.53 17.01 -3.50
CA LEU A 62 4.24 15.58 -3.35
C LEU A 62 3.20 15.07 -4.36
N LEU A 63 2.14 15.84 -4.61
CA LEU A 63 1.09 15.42 -5.53
C LEU A 63 1.55 15.49 -6.98
N ASN A 64 2.42 16.43 -7.35
CA ASN A 64 3.06 16.40 -8.66
C ASN A 64 3.98 15.18 -8.79
N ARG A 65 4.79 14.89 -7.77
CA ARG A 65 5.64 13.70 -7.78
C ARG A 65 4.86 12.39 -7.90
N PHE A 66 3.67 12.31 -7.32
CA PHE A 66 2.75 11.18 -7.52
C PHE A 66 2.33 11.03 -8.99
N LEU A 67 2.03 12.13 -9.68
CA LEU A 67 1.71 12.12 -11.10
C LEU A 67 2.91 11.69 -11.94
N ASP A 68 4.10 12.23 -11.68
CA ASP A 68 5.32 11.85 -12.40
C ASP A 68 5.61 10.34 -12.28
N ILE A 69 5.37 9.75 -11.09
CA ILE A 69 5.49 8.30 -10.90
C ILE A 69 4.44 7.54 -11.71
N GLY A 70 3.21 8.05 -11.77
CA GLY A 70 2.15 7.46 -12.60
C GLY A 70 2.53 7.45 -14.07
N ASP A 71 2.89 8.61 -14.61
CA ASP A 71 3.28 8.79 -16.01
C ASP A 71 4.49 7.91 -16.36
N MET A 72 5.50 7.89 -15.49
CA MET A 72 6.70 7.05 -15.69
C MET A 72 6.36 5.55 -15.67
N ILE A 73 5.40 5.08 -14.84
CA ILE A 73 4.94 3.69 -14.84
C ILE A 73 4.22 3.37 -16.15
N GLU A 74 3.36 4.27 -16.63
CA GLU A 74 2.58 4.07 -17.86
C GLU A 74 3.49 4.04 -19.10
N GLU A 75 4.52 4.89 -19.15
CA GLU A 75 5.45 4.97 -20.27
C GLU A 75 6.46 3.80 -20.30
N ASN A 76 6.90 3.31 -19.13
CA ASN A 76 8.04 2.39 -19.05
C ASN A 76 7.67 0.96 -18.61
N GLY A 77 6.47 0.74 -18.06
CA GLY A 77 5.97 -0.58 -17.67
C GLY A 77 6.93 -1.34 -16.74
N ASP A 78 7.33 -2.56 -17.13
CA ASP A 78 8.28 -3.37 -16.35
C ASP A 78 9.70 -2.74 -16.24
N SER A 79 10.02 -1.73 -17.07
CA SER A 79 11.28 -0.98 -17.03
C SER A 79 11.21 0.31 -16.19
N ALA A 80 10.06 0.57 -15.56
CA ALA A 80 9.85 1.74 -14.69
C ALA A 80 10.85 1.76 -13.53
N ASP A 81 11.59 2.86 -13.40
CA ASP A 81 12.66 3.02 -12.41
C ASP A 81 12.73 4.46 -11.87
N ALA A 82 13.18 4.59 -10.61
CA ALA A 82 13.23 5.88 -9.92
C ALA A 82 14.26 6.86 -10.50
N THR A 83 15.28 6.36 -11.22
CA THR A 83 16.27 7.19 -11.90
C THR A 83 15.70 8.00 -13.07
N LEU A 84 14.52 7.63 -13.57
CA LEU A 84 13.81 8.35 -14.64
C LEU A 84 13.06 9.60 -14.13
N LEU A 85 12.92 9.74 -12.80
CA LEU A 85 12.16 10.83 -12.19
C LEU A 85 13.03 12.06 -11.92
N ASP A 86 12.46 13.26 -12.06
CA ASP A 86 13.13 14.48 -11.62
C ASP A 86 13.18 14.56 -10.09
N ASN A 87 14.38 14.37 -9.54
CA ASN A 87 14.63 14.33 -8.11
C ASN A 87 15.08 15.68 -7.52
N THR A 88 14.97 16.78 -8.27
CA THR A 88 15.50 18.09 -7.86
C THR A 88 14.99 18.55 -6.49
N ASP A 89 13.70 18.38 -6.20
CA ASP A 89 13.10 18.75 -4.90
C ASP A 89 13.58 17.89 -3.72
N PHE A 90 14.19 16.73 -3.98
CA PHE A 90 14.58 15.76 -2.96
C PHE A 90 16.11 15.59 -2.80
N LYS A 91 16.94 16.26 -3.62
CA LYS A 91 18.41 16.12 -3.62
C LYS A 91 19.07 16.41 -2.27
N GLN A 92 18.50 17.30 -1.46
CA GLN A 92 19.05 17.69 -0.15
C GLN A 92 18.20 17.14 1.01
N THR A 93 17.62 15.96 0.82
CA THR A 93 16.77 15.31 1.84
C THR A 93 17.29 13.92 2.15
N ASP A 94 16.78 13.33 3.24
CA ASP A 94 17.01 11.94 3.61
C ASP A 94 15.99 10.97 2.97
N VAL A 95 15.22 11.44 1.98
CA VAL A 95 14.30 10.62 1.19
C VAL A 95 15.10 9.88 0.11
N PRO A 96 14.95 8.56 -0.03
CA PRO A 96 15.53 7.81 -1.15
C PRO A 96 15.08 8.40 -2.49
N ASN A 97 16.01 8.71 -3.39
CA ASN A 97 15.72 9.33 -4.68
C ASN A 97 16.00 8.40 -5.87
N ASP A 98 16.92 7.46 -5.69
CA ASP A 98 17.38 6.47 -6.67
C ASP A 98 16.75 5.08 -6.45
N LYS A 99 16.30 4.79 -5.23
CA LYS A 99 15.76 3.48 -4.83
C LYS A 99 14.36 3.63 -4.28
N LEU A 100 13.40 3.87 -5.17
CA LEU A 100 11.99 3.83 -4.79
C LEU A 100 11.40 2.45 -5.06
N CYS A 101 10.63 1.94 -4.11
CA CYS A 101 9.75 0.80 -4.32
C CYS A 101 8.56 1.26 -5.18
N ILE A 102 8.81 1.29 -6.49
CA ILE A 102 7.79 1.56 -7.49
C ILE A 102 7.04 0.26 -7.72
N PRO A 103 5.70 0.23 -7.53
CA PRO A 103 4.93 -0.93 -7.92
C PRO A 103 5.03 -1.06 -9.44
N VAL A 104 5.81 -2.03 -9.89
CA VAL A 104 6.10 -2.32 -11.31
C VAL A 104 4.82 -2.50 -12.14
N ARG A 105 3.68 -2.75 -11.49
CA ARG A 105 2.42 -3.06 -12.12
C ARG A 105 1.22 -2.53 -11.31
N PRO A 106 0.52 -1.49 -11.80
CA PRO A 106 -0.93 -1.39 -11.63
C PRO A 106 -1.54 -2.71 -12.12
N CYS A 107 -2.74 -3.09 -11.69
CA CYS A 107 -3.43 -4.31 -12.12
C CYS A 107 -3.26 -4.48 -13.64
N VAL A 108 -2.35 -5.36 -14.10
CA VAL A 108 -1.68 -5.26 -15.43
C VAL A 108 -2.67 -5.32 -16.60
N ASN A 109 -3.84 -5.87 -16.34
CA ASN A 109 -4.92 -6.00 -17.32
C ASN A 109 -6.27 -5.49 -16.78
N GLY A 110 -6.27 -4.66 -15.73
CA GLY A 110 -7.49 -4.24 -15.04
C GLY A 110 -8.27 -5.37 -14.35
N GLN A 111 -7.70 -6.58 -14.28
CA GLN A 111 -8.35 -7.75 -13.72
C GLN A 111 -7.72 -8.16 -12.40
N LEU A 112 -8.56 -8.27 -11.38
CA LEU A 112 -8.18 -8.79 -10.08
C LEU A 112 -7.88 -10.30 -10.18
N PRO A 113 -6.86 -10.81 -9.47
CA PRO A 113 -6.54 -12.23 -9.45
C PRO A 113 -7.74 -13.02 -8.91
N LEU A 114 -8.14 -14.06 -9.64
CA LEU A 114 -9.26 -14.90 -9.28
C LEU A 114 -8.80 -16.17 -8.56
N ASP A 115 -9.61 -16.63 -7.62
CA ASP A 115 -9.43 -17.92 -6.96
C ASP A 115 -10.10 -19.08 -7.74
N GLU A 116 -10.13 -20.26 -7.13
CA GLU A 116 -10.75 -21.48 -7.69
C GLU A 116 -12.28 -21.34 -7.89
N ARG A 117 -12.93 -20.39 -7.21
CA ARG A 117 -14.36 -20.07 -7.39
C ARG A 117 -14.56 -19.11 -8.56
N GLY A 118 -13.48 -18.58 -9.14
CA GLY A 118 -13.51 -17.59 -10.20
C GLY A 118 -14.01 -16.22 -9.73
N VAL A 119 -13.93 -15.93 -8.43
CA VAL A 119 -14.16 -14.59 -7.85
C VAL A 119 -12.82 -14.01 -7.38
N TYR A 120 -12.77 -12.72 -7.05
CA TYR A 120 -11.54 -12.11 -6.53
C TYR A 120 -11.03 -12.86 -5.30
N GLU A 121 -9.73 -13.18 -5.26
CA GLU A 121 -9.15 -14.09 -4.26
C GLU A 121 -9.35 -13.67 -2.79
N ALA A 122 -9.48 -12.37 -2.50
CA ALA A 122 -9.73 -11.88 -1.14
C ALA A 122 -11.22 -11.77 -0.78
N CYS A 123 -12.12 -12.13 -1.69
CA CYS A 123 -13.55 -11.99 -1.48
C CYS A 123 -14.08 -13.08 -0.53
N LEU A 124 -14.81 -12.71 0.52
CA LEU A 124 -15.45 -13.67 1.42
C LEU A 124 -16.70 -14.29 0.77
N ILE A 125 -17.40 -13.53 -0.07
CA ILE A 125 -18.68 -13.91 -0.65
C ILE A 125 -18.48 -14.48 -2.05
N ASN A 126 -19.12 -15.61 -2.34
CA ASN A 126 -19.20 -16.17 -3.68
C ASN A 126 -20.42 -15.60 -4.42
N TRP A 127 -20.28 -14.43 -5.05
CA TRP A 127 -21.40 -13.80 -5.78
C TRP A 127 -21.88 -14.63 -6.99
N LYS A 128 -21.06 -15.55 -7.51
CA LYS A 128 -21.44 -16.48 -8.59
C LYS A 128 -22.36 -17.61 -8.12
N LYS A 129 -22.39 -17.87 -6.81
CA LYS A 129 -23.30 -18.84 -6.16
C LYS A 129 -23.82 -18.21 -4.87
N SER A 130 -24.88 -17.39 -4.97
CA SER A 130 -25.40 -16.64 -3.83
C SER A 130 -25.97 -17.53 -2.70
N SER A 131 -26.18 -18.82 -2.96
CA SER A 131 -26.56 -19.83 -1.97
C SER A 131 -25.43 -20.23 -1.03
N ASP A 132 -24.17 -20.02 -1.42
CA ASP A 132 -23.02 -20.39 -0.60
C ASP A 132 -22.90 -19.42 0.59
N PRO A 133 -22.68 -19.91 1.82
CA PRO A 133 -22.38 -19.03 2.94
C PRO A 133 -21.04 -18.29 2.69
N PRO A 134 -20.86 -17.06 3.23
CA PRO A 134 -19.59 -16.38 3.18
C PRO A 134 -18.46 -17.20 3.83
N ALA A 135 -17.27 -17.13 3.25
CA ALA A 135 -16.09 -17.75 3.82
C ALA A 135 -15.69 -17.09 5.15
N THR A 136 -15.13 -17.88 6.07
CA THR A 136 -14.58 -17.36 7.33
C THR A 136 -13.31 -16.54 7.04
N PRO A 137 -13.23 -15.28 7.49
CA PRO A 137 -12.01 -14.50 7.36
C PRO A 137 -10.94 -15.00 8.33
N CYS A 138 -9.69 -15.07 7.89
CA CYS A 138 -8.56 -15.30 8.76
C CYS A 138 -8.43 -14.16 9.77
N VAL A 139 -8.27 -14.50 11.06
CA VAL A 139 -8.16 -13.52 12.16
C VAL A 139 -7.00 -12.53 11.93
N LEU A 140 -5.90 -12.98 11.31
CA LEU A 140 -4.71 -12.16 11.14
C LEU A 140 -4.73 -11.31 9.86
N THR A 141 -5.27 -11.83 8.76
CA THR A 141 -5.14 -11.19 7.44
C THR A 141 -6.47 -10.75 6.84
N GLY A 142 -7.60 -11.22 7.38
CA GLY A 142 -8.93 -11.05 6.81
C GLY A 142 -9.19 -11.87 5.53
N TYR A 143 -8.19 -12.58 4.98
CA TYR A 143 -8.36 -13.39 3.77
C TYR A 143 -9.28 -14.59 4.00
N PRO A 144 -10.02 -15.05 2.97
CA PRO A 144 -10.87 -16.21 3.10
C PRO A 144 -10.07 -17.48 3.42
N VAL A 145 -10.59 -18.27 4.36
CA VAL A 145 -10.05 -19.59 4.73
C VAL A 145 -10.94 -20.67 4.13
N PHE A 146 -10.35 -21.63 3.40
CA PHE A 146 -11.03 -22.80 2.85
C PHE A 146 -10.37 -24.08 3.36
N ASN A 147 -11.15 -25.05 3.83
CA ASN A 147 -10.64 -26.34 4.31
C ASN A 147 -9.47 -26.18 5.31
N SER A 148 -9.58 -25.21 6.22
CA SER A 148 -8.53 -24.83 7.18
C SER A 148 -7.20 -24.34 6.56
N ARG A 149 -7.23 -23.88 5.30
CA ARG A 149 -6.09 -23.28 4.59
C ARG A 149 -6.40 -21.86 4.15
N LEU A 150 -5.39 -21.00 4.26
CA LEU A 150 -5.43 -19.63 3.74
C LEU A 150 -5.35 -19.64 2.21
N ASN A 151 -6.30 -18.98 1.55
CA ASN A 151 -6.28 -18.82 0.10
C ASN A 151 -5.42 -17.61 -0.33
N SER A 152 -4.10 -17.72 -0.22
CA SER A 152 -3.17 -16.70 -0.73
C SER A 152 -2.23 -17.29 -1.76
N ARG A 153 -2.24 -16.74 -2.99
CA ARG A 153 -1.29 -17.10 -4.06
C ARG A 153 0.05 -16.36 -3.95
N HIS A 154 0.14 -15.33 -3.12
CA HIS A 154 1.36 -14.53 -2.97
C HIS A 154 2.48 -15.35 -2.30
N LYS A 155 3.73 -15.18 -2.76
CA LYS A 155 4.92 -15.95 -2.32
C LYS A 155 5.22 -15.68 -0.82
N GLY A 156 4.54 -16.40 0.07
CA GLY A 156 4.74 -16.40 1.52
C GLY A 156 4.12 -17.62 2.24
N LYS A 157 3.54 -18.57 1.49
CA LYS A 157 2.73 -19.70 1.98
C LYS A 157 3.33 -20.46 3.18
N LYS A 158 4.66 -20.64 3.22
CA LYS A 158 5.32 -21.46 4.25
C LYS A 158 5.37 -20.84 5.65
N GLN A 159 5.23 -19.52 5.79
CA GLN A 159 5.37 -18.86 7.09
C GLN A 159 4.03 -18.64 7.81
N ILE A 160 2.93 -18.55 7.05
CA ILE A 160 1.59 -18.25 7.58
C ILE A 160 0.82 -19.53 7.94
N GLU A 161 1.06 -20.65 7.26
CA GLU A 161 0.43 -21.95 7.58
C GLU A 161 0.75 -22.43 9.01
N LYS A 162 1.91 -22.06 9.58
CA LYS A 162 2.29 -22.40 10.96
C LYS A 162 1.59 -21.57 12.05
N ILE A 163 1.03 -20.41 11.70
CA ILE A 163 0.39 -19.53 12.70
C ILE A 163 -1.10 -19.86 12.83
N GLY A 164 -1.74 -20.29 11.74
CA GLY A 164 -3.15 -20.69 11.73
C GLY A 164 -3.47 -21.95 12.54
N THR A 165 -2.49 -22.82 12.82
CA THR A 165 -2.68 -24.03 13.63
C THR A 165 -2.62 -23.79 15.15
N VAL A 166 -2.24 -22.58 15.59
CA VAL A 166 -2.03 -22.25 17.02
C VAL A 166 -3.26 -21.62 17.68
N PHE A 167 -4.30 -21.29 16.90
CA PHE A 167 -5.53 -20.66 17.40
C PHE A 167 -6.81 -21.45 17.10
N SER A 168 -6.71 -22.79 16.99
CA SER A 168 -7.87 -23.70 16.92
C SER A 168 -8.04 -24.44 18.25
#